data_AF-A0A5J6UF05-F1
#
_entry.id   AF-A0A5J6UF05-F1
#
_cell.length_a   1.000
_cell.length_b   1.000
_cell.length_c   1.000
_cell.angle_alpha   90.00
_cell.angle_beta   90.00
_cell.angle_gamma   90.00
#
_symmetry.space_group_name_H-M   'P 1'
#
loop_
_entity.id
_entity.type
_entity.pdbx_description
1 polymer ?
#
loop_
_entity_poly.entity_id
_entity_poly.type
_entity_poly.pdbx_seq_one_letter_code
_entity_poly.pdbx_strand_id
1 'polypeptide(L)'
;MRSRARHAASFLAAVLAGAPLVLAPGTAARAAAPGTIVLERDGGARTIAFTADRAGEAVIGFTAAAPGVSWGRAGAESAVVAVSVDGRHVTDLVVPSADPVPRSLGLGHVGAGAHTVALRFAEGSADAAGSVTLARPTVRVPEVGQVALRHAPLIVGRTGWPFGDPHQNATTDAPLVAWHETRPAATAGHRILEYSLVWSNEDGGTDTPGLLARWGRTSDIEWTYRVEVDASGDRVPGTAVYHGPFHITLNFAGRYERDHPVLQTCTHNNNLCDVIGPNPPLRFLPDASRTLPAGRAREAVMEREPWTYRVMAQELVREGKVEEPSDPATPEAGDPRAYLFVEFAMEVGDATAIGSAPGVALGVRLKDDPSVLYRSDHGRADRAIGRDGAVSTAVELPPGTRTSDVASVEAVRLPTGLGDGGAPVSVTAIERGFMLDDAYLPGPSALTWDGAVTLTPGEPSAVLWRG
;
A
#
# COMPACT_ATOMS: atom_id res chain seq x y z
N MET A 1 62.27 30.29 67.38
CA MET A 1 61.48 29.25 68.07
C MET A 1 60.71 28.46 67.02
N ARG A 2 60.77 27.11 67.10
CA ARG A 2 59.92 26.05 66.50
C ARG A 2 58.89 26.50 65.43
N SER A 3 58.66 25.87 64.28
CA SER A 3 58.99 24.55 63.73
C SER A 3 58.25 24.46 62.37
N ARG A 4 58.93 23.96 61.32
CA ARG A 4 58.49 23.04 60.22
C ARG A 4 57.05 23.19 59.66
N ALA A 5 56.74 23.13 58.37
CA ALA A 5 57.29 22.53 57.15
C ALA A 5 56.11 22.59 56.13
N ARG A 6 56.17 22.54 54.80
CA ARG A 6 57.19 22.38 53.76
C ARG A 6 56.45 22.56 52.41
N HIS A 7 57.03 23.37 51.51
CA HIS A 7 57.29 23.09 50.07
C HIS A 7 56.08 23.02 49.10
N ALA A 8 56.12 23.50 47.85
CA ALA A 8 57.12 24.24 47.07
C ALA A 8 56.48 24.80 45.77
N ALA A 9 57.10 25.88 45.24
CA ALA A 9 57.24 26.37 43.85
C ALA A 9 56.26 25.85 42.76
N SER A 10 55.43 26.66 42.09
CA SER A 10 55.69 27.79 41.16
C SER A 10 56.78 27.54 40.11
N PHE A 11 56.42 27.33 38.84
CA PHE A 11 57.09 27.97 37.69
C PHE A 11 56.21 28.00 36.42
N LEU A 12 56.35 29.14 35.75
CA LEU A 12 55.87 29.65 34.46
C LEU A 12 55.48 28.66 33.36
N ALA A 13 54.37 28.98 32.69
CA ALA A 13 53.99 28.49 31.38
C ALA A 13 54.66 29.31 30.27
N ALA A 14 55.21 28.63 29.26
CA ALA A 14 55.62 29.21 27.99
C ALA A 14 54.86 28.52 26.86
N VAL A 15 54.29 29.34 25.98
CA VAL A 15 53.47 28.99 24.82
C VAL A 15 54.35 28.50 23.67
N LEU A 16 53.95 27.40 23.02
CA LEU A 16 54.43 27.02 21.69
C LEU A 16 53.22 26.59 20.84
N ALA A 17 53.09 27.26 19.69
CA ALA A 17 52.03 27.07 18.71
C ALA A 17 52.15 25.72 18.00
N GLY A 18 51.04 24.97 17.94
CA GLY A 18 50.86 23.82 17.08
C GLY A 18 49.61 24.00 16.23
N ALA A 19 49.76 24.02 14.91
CA ALA A 19 48.66 24.06 13.97
C ALA A 19 47.77 22.81 14.13
N PRO A 20 46.43 22.93 14.10
CA PRO A 20 45.58 21.75 14.10
C PRO A 20 45.62 21.10 12.71
N LEU A 21 46.09 19.84 12.65
CA LEU A 21 45.77 18.95 11.55
C LEU A 21 44.25 18.83 11.47
N VAL A 22 43.66 19.25 10.36
CA VAL A 22 42.28 18.90 10.00
C VAL A 22 42.30 17.42 9.61
N LEU A 23 41.97 16.56 10.57
CA LEU A 23 41.57 15.19 10.29
C LEU A 23 40.21 15.24 9.60
N ALA A 24 40.19 14.92 8.30
CA ALA A 24 38.96 14.57 7.61
C ALA A 24 38.28 13.40 8.36
N PRO A 25 36.96 13.46 8.64
CA PRO A 25 36.28 12.34 9.24
C PRO A 25 36.23 11.22 8.20
N GLY A 26 37.09 10.21 8.39
CA GLY A 26 36.96 8.94 7.70
C GLY A 26 35.57 8.38 7.96
N THR A 27 34.91 7.94 6.90
CA THR A 27 33.65 7.20 6.92
C THR A 27 33.84 5.94 7.76
N ALA A 28 33.54 6.05 9.05
CA ALA A 28 33.49 4.90 9.94
C ALA A 28 32.37 3.99 9.46
N ALA A 29 32.74 2.83 8.89
CA ALA A 29 31.81 1.76 8.57
C ALA A 29 30.99 1.44 9.83
N ARG A 30 29.70 1.78 9.80
CA ARG A 30 28.78 1.53 10.90
C ARG A 30 28.62 0.01 10.99
N ALA A 31 29.21 -0.61 12.01
CA ALA A 31 29.10 -2.06 12.20
C ALA A 31 27.62 -2.43 12.32
N ALA A 32 27.14 -3.23 11.37
CA ALA A 32 25.76 -3.72 11.37
C ALA A 32 25.57 -4.69 12.55
N ALA A 33 24.43 -4.59 13.24
CA ALA A 33 24.07 -5.55 14.27
C ALA A 33 23.94 -6.97 13.66
N PRO A 34 24.17 -8.06 14.43
CA PRO A 34 23.96 -9.42 13.95
C PRO A 34 22.58 -9.58 13.28
N GLY A 35 22.56 -10.16 12.08
CA GLY A 35 21.32 -10.31 11.29
C GLY A 35 20.85 -9.04 10.58
N THR A 36 21.70 -8.01 10.46
CA THR A 36 21.42 -6.81 9.65
C THR A 36 22.32 -6.79 8.42
N ILE A 37 21.73 -6.52 7.26
CA ILE A 37 22.44 -6.30 6.00
C ILE A 37 22.37 -4.82 5.67
N VAL A 38 23.52 -4.21 5.35
CA VAL A 38 23.60 -2.86 4.81
C VAL A 38 24.08 -2.92 3.37
N LEU A 39 23.29 -2.33 2.48
CA LEU A 39 23.58 -2.15 1.06
C LEU A 39 23.97 -0.68 0.86
N GLU A 40 25.22 -0.41 0.52
CA GLU A 40 25.67 0.92 0.13
C GLU A 40 25.40 1.13 -1.36
N ARG A 41 25.09 2.36 -1.79
CA ARG A 41 24.83 2.68 -3.22
C ARG A 41 25.94 2.21 -4.15
N ASP A 42 27.19 2.51 -3.80
CA ASP A 42 28.37 2.12 -4.59
C ASP A 42 28.96 0.77 -4.11
N GLY A 43 28.21 0.03 -3.30
CA GLY A 43 28.62 -1.23 -2.72
C GLY A 43 28.35 -2.44 -3.63
N GLY A 44 29.15 -3.49 -3.46
CA GLY A 44 28.85 -4.79 -4.05
C GLY A 44 27.61 -5.45 -3.43
N ALA A 45 27.04 -6.43 -4.14
CA ALA A 45 25.91 -7.21 -3.66
C ALA A 45 26.22 -7.90 -2.31
N ARG A 46 25.17 -8.14 -1.52
CA ARG A 46 25.21 -8.94 -0.29
C ARG A 46 24.46 -10.23 -0.51
N THR A 47 24.95 -11.31 0.06
CA THR A 47 24.39 -12.65 -0.16
C THR A 47 23.86 -13.26 1.14
N ILE A 48 22.72 -13.93 1.04
CA ILE A 48 22.14 -14.77 2.09
C ILE A 48 22.11 -16.19 1.55
N ALA A 49 22.84 -17.09 2.20
CA ALA A 49 22.70 -18.52 1.93
C ALA A 49 21.48 -19.06 2.69
N PHE A 50 20.73 -19.96 2.06
CA PHE A 50 19.68 -20.72 2.73
C PHE A 50 19.60 -22.14 2.16
N THR A 51 19.04 -23.06 2.94
CA THR A 51 18.75 -24.42 2.49
C THR A 51 17.23 -24.58 2.46
N ALA A 52 16.71 -25.01 1.33
CA ALA A 52 15.33 -25.40 1.18
C ALA A 52 15.20 -26.90 1.48
N ASP A 53 14.47 -27.26 2.53
CA ASP A 53 14.26 -28.67 2.90
C ASP A 53 13.40 -29.43 1.87
N ARG A 54 12.70 -28.68 1.01
CA ARG A 54 11.81 -29.17 -0.03
C ARG A 54 11.77 -28.20 -1.20
N ALA A 55 11.41 -28.70 -2.37
CA ALA A 55 11.14 -27.83 -3.52
C ALA A 55 9.82 -27.07 -3.32
N GLY A 56 9.74 -25.84 -3.83
CA GLY A 56 8.54 -25.01 -3.74
C GLY A 56 8.84 -23.53 -3.92
N GLU A 57 7.79 -22.72 -3.86
CA GLU A 57 7.88 -21.26 -3.86
C GLU A 57 8.53 -20.76 -2.58
N ALA A 58 9.59 -19.96 -2.72
CA ALA A 58 10.26 -19.32 -1.59
C ALA A 58 9.76 -17.87 -1.42
N VAL A 59 9.75 -17.41 -0.18
CA VAL A 59 9.52 -16.01 0.19
C VAL A 59 10.63 -15.51 1.11
N ILE A 60 10.94 -14.22 1.03
CA ILE A 60 11.88 -13.54 1.94
C ILE A 60 11.16 -12.44 2.72
N GLY A 61 11.39 -12.40 4.03
CA GLY A 61 10.91 -11.32 4.90
C GLY A 61 12.06 -10.59 5.57
N PHE A 62 11.91 -9.28 5.80
CA PHE A 62 12.86 -8.42 6.52
C PHE A 62 12.18 -7.14 7.00
N THR A 63 12.87 -6.35 7.83
CA THR A 63 12.51 -4.95 8.08
C THR A 63 13.44 -4.06 7.26
N ALA A 64 12.90 -3.26 6.34
CA ALA A 64 13.65 -2.39 5.43
C ALA A 64 13.57 -0.93 5.85
N ALA A 65 14.68 -0.20 5.68
CA ALA A 65 14.77 1.24 5.85
C ALA A 65 15.86 1.80 4.93
N ALA A 66 15.66 3.01 4.40
CA ALA A 66 16.65 3.73 3.61
C ALA A 66 16.92 5.10 4.23
N PRO A 67 18.01 5.28 4.99
CA PRO A 67 18.35 6.59 5.54
C PRO A 67 18.45 7.65 4.45
N GLY A 68 17.90 8.83 4.71
CA GLY A 68 17.88 9.94 3.77
C GLY A 68 16.68 9.94 2.81
N VAL A 69 15.92 8.85 2.71
CA VAL A 69 14.73 8.75 1.85
C VAL A 69 13.46 9.22 2.56
N SER A 70 12.53 9.80 1.80
CA SER A 70 11.14 10.05 2.17
C SER A 70 10.27 10.08 0.91
N TRP A 71 9.25 9.21 0.85
CA TRP A 71 8.26 9.20 -0.24
C TRP A 71 7.56 10.55 -0.44
N GLY A 72 7.51 11.38 0.61
CA GLY A 72 6.89 12.71 0.60
C GLY A 72 7.79 13.83 0.08
N ARG A 73 9.03 13.54 -0.31
CA ARG A 73 10.00 14.55 -0.76
C ARG A 73 10.51 14.26 -2.15
N ALA A 74 10.25 15.19 -3.08
CA ALA A 74 10.73 15.12 -4.45
C ALA A 74 12.26 14.93 -4.51
N GLY A 75 12.71 13.97 -5.34
CA GLY A 75 14.13 13.61 -5.49
C GLY A 75 14.73 12.80 -4.33
N ALA A 76 13.90 12.35 -3.39
CA ALA A 76 14.31 11.50 -2.27
C ALA A 76 13.31 10.35 -2.01
N GLU A 77 12.50 10.00 -2.99
CA GLU A 77 11.30 9.17 -2.83
C GLU A 77 11.60 7.76 -2.31
N SER A 78 12.61 7.09 -2.88
CA SER A 78 12.92 5.72 -2.50
C SER A 78 14.36 5.30 -2.76
N ALA A 79 14.72 4.16 -2.16
CA ALA A 79 15.81 3.32 -2.63
C ALA A 79 15.24 2.04 -3.26
N VAL A 80 15.92 1.50 -4.27
CA VAL A 80 15.58 0.25 -4.94
C VAL A 80 16.64 -0.81 -4.63
N VAL A 81 16.18 -2.02 -4.30
CA VAL A 81 17.05 -3.19 -4.11
C VAL A 81 16.65 -4.28 -5.09
N ALA A 82 17.55 -4.63 -6.00
CA ALA A 82 17.40 -5.78 -6.88
C ALA A 82 17.68 -7.08 -6.11
N VAL A 83 16.78 -8.05 -6.27
CA VAL A 83 16.85 -9.36 -5.61
C VAL A 83 17.02 -10.44 -6.65
N SER A 84 18.06 -11.27 -6.48
CA SER A 84 18.33 -12.42 -7.34
C SER A 84 18.41 -13.71 -6.52
N VAL A 85 17.99 -14.83 -7.10
CA VAL A 85 18.20 -16.18 -6.55
C VAL A 85 19.06 -16.98 -7.51
N ASP A 86 20.15 -17.54 -7.00
CA ASP A 86 21.11 -18.34 -7.77
C ASP A 86 21.57 -17.66 -9.07
N GLY A 87 21.78 -16.34 -8.99
CA GLY A 87 22.22 -15.49 -10.10
C GLY A 87 21.11 -14.96 -11.02
N ARG A 88 19.86 -15.42 -10.87
CA ARG A 88 18.71 -14.93 -11.66
C ARG A 88 17.98 -13.80 -10.94
N HIS A 89 17.79 -12.65 -11.58
CA HIS A 89 16.94 -11.55 -11.06
C HIS A 89 15.48 -11.99 -10.97
N VAL A 90 14.88 -11.86 -9.79
CA VAL A 90 13.53 -12.38 -9.49
C VAL A 90 12.53 -11.28 -9.16
N THR A 91 12.94 -10.27 -8.41
CA THR A 91 12.09 -9.16 -7.97
C THR A 91 12.94 -7.97 -7.55
N ASP A 92 12.32 -6.79 -7.52
CA ASP A 92 12.85 -5.57 -6.94
C ASP A 92 12.04 -5.17 -5.71
N LEU A 93 12.72 -4.54 -4.76
CA LEU A 93 12.14 -3.94 -3.57
C LEU A 93 12.27 -2.42 -3.68
N VAL A 94 11.14 -1.72 -3.60
CA VAL A 94 11.11 -0.27 -3.35
C VAL A 94 11.05 -0.03 -1.84
N VAL A 95 11.99 0.77 -1.32
CA VAL A 95 12.08 1.17 0.09
C VAL A 95 11.76 2.66 0.19
N PRO A 96 10.51 3.03 0.52
CA PRO A 96 10.02 4.41 0.41
C PRO A 96 10.26 5.26 1.67
N SER A 97 10.99 4.74 2.66
CA SER A 97 11.03 5.31 4.02
C SER A 97 12.37 5.10 4.71
N ALA A 98 12.81 6.13 5.44
CA ALA A 98 13.90 6.03 6.42
C ALA A 98 13.49 5.30 7.70
N ASP A 99 12.20 5.26 8.02
CA ASP A 99 11.70 4.47 9.15
C ASP A 99 11.67 2.97 8.79
N PRO A 100 11.95 2.08 9.76
CA PRO A 100 11.90 0.64 9.55
C PRO A 100 10.48 0.13 9.26
N VAL A 101 10.32 -0.52 8.10
CA VAL A 101 9.05 -1.11 7.65
C VAL A 101 9.22 -2.62 7.41
N PRO A 102 8.41 -3.50 8.03
CA PRO A 102 8.37 -4.92 7.69
C PRO A 102 7.92 -5.13 6.23
N ARG A 103 8.66 -5.94 5.49
CA ARG A 103 8.37 -6.28 4.08
C ARG A 103 8.52 -7.77 3.86
N SER A 104 7.77 -8.29 2.88
CA SER A 104 7.89 -9.66 2.40
C SER A 104 7.76 -9.68 0.88
N LEU A 105 8.56 -10.51 0.22
CA LEU A 105 8.60 -10.67 -1.23
C LEU A 105 8.63 -12.15 -1.61
N GLY A 106 8.05 -12.48 -2.76
CA GLY A 106 8.28 -13.75 -3.41
C GLY A 106 9.67 -13.82 -4.03
N LEU A 107 10.27 -15.01 -3.99
CA LEU A 107 11.54 -15.34 -4.63
C LEU A 107 11.36 -16.28 -5.84
N GLY A 108 10.15 -16.80 -6.03
CA GLY A 108 9.82 -17.83 -7.00
C GLY A 108 10.21 -19.24 -6.54
N HIS A 109 9.96 -20.23 -7.41
CA HIS A 109 10.27 -21.62 -7.10
C HIS A 109 11.77 -21.89 -6.92
N VAL A 110 12.12 -22.68 -5.91
CA VAL A 110 13.45 -23.23 -5.65
C VAL A 110 13.37 -24.74 -5.50
N GLY A 111 14.48 -25.43 -5.81
CA GLY A 111 14.60 -26.86 -5.58
C GLY A 111 14.78 -27.17 -4.08
N ALA A 112 14.84 -28.46 -3.73
CA ALA A 112 15.39 -28.83 -2.43
C ALA A 112 16.92 -28.71 -2.47
N GLY A 113 17.53 -28.22 -1.41
CA GLY A 113 18.99 -28.07 -1.29
C GLY A 113 19.44 -26.63 -1.03
N ALA A 114 20.72 -26.37 -1.31
CA ALA A 114 21.36 -25.10 -1.02
C ALA A 114 21.10 -24.06 -2.12
N HIS A 115 20.79 -22.84 -1.70
CA HIS A 115 20.47 -21.71 -2.55
C HIS A 115 21.10 -20.42 -2.02
N THR A 116 21.23 -19.41 -2.88
CA THR A 116 21.73 -18.08 -2.50
C THR A 116 20.80 -16.98 -3.00
N VAL A 117 20.40 -16.10 -2.08
CA VAL A 117 19.77 -14.81 -2.41
C VAL A 117 20.86 -13.75 -2.49
N ALA A 118 20.95 -13.02 -3.60
CA ALA A 118 21.79 -11.85 -3.74
C ALA A 118 20.93 -10.57 -3.73
N LEU A 119 21.34 -9.60 -2.93
CA LEU A 119 20.69 -8.31 -2.74
C LEU A 119 21.65 -7.21 -3.20
N ARG A 120 21.20 -6.34 -4.10
CA ARG A 120 22.03 -5.26 -4.66
C ARG A 120 21.28 -3.95 -4.66
N PHE A 121 21.95 -2.89 -4.24
CA PHE A 121 21.45 -1.54 -4.46
C PHE A 121 21.30 -1.31 -5.97
N ALA A 122 20.13 -0.82 -6.43
CA ALA A 122 19.77 -0.81 -7.83
C ALA A 122 19.57 0.60 -8.39
N GLU A 123 19.64 0.71 -9.72
CA GLU A 123 19.23 1.90 -10.46
C GLU A 123 17.75 2.24 -10.22
N GLY A 124 17.37 3.49 -10.49
CA GLY A 124 16.06 4.03 -10.15
C GLY A 124 15.95 4.55 -8.70
N SER A 125 16.95 4.31 -7.85
CA SER A 125 17.00 4.87 -6.50
C SER A 125 17.24 6.38 -6.51
N ALA A 126 16.42 7.14 -5.77
CA ALA A 126 16.55 8.59 -5.63
C ALA A 126 17.91 9.00 -5.04
N ASP A 127 18.50 10.11 -5.49
CA ASP A 127 19.87 10.51 -5.12
C ASP A 127 20.13 10.58 -3.61
N ALA A 128 19.12 10.95 -2.83
CA ALA A 128 19.20 11.01 -1.37
C ALA A 128 19.42 9.64 -0.70
N ALA A 129 19.14 8.52 -1.38
CA ALA A 129 19.35 7.18 -0.85
C ALA A 129 20.84 6.80 -0.91
N GLY A 130 21.58 7.00 0.18
CA GLY A 130 22.98 6.56 0.27
C GLY A 130 23.12 5.05 0.55
N SER A 131 22.15 4.48 1.27
CA SER A 131 22.18 3.07 1.68
C SER A 131 20.79 2.53 2.01
N VAL A 132 20.68 1.20 2.06
CA VAL A 132 19.51 0.46 2.54
C VAL A 132 19.92 -0.48 3.66
N THR A 133 19.17 -0.45 4.75
CA THR A 133 19.30 -1.38 5.87
C THR A 133 18.18 -2.41 5.82
N LEU A 134 18.53 -3.69 5.81
CA LEU A 134 17.62 -4.83 5.85
C LEU A 134 17.89 -5.64 7.12
N ALA A 135 17.02 -5.51 8.11
CA ALA A 135 17.15 -6.19 9.39
C ALA A 135 16.38 -7.52 9.42
N ARG A 136 16.98 -8.54 10.02
CA ARG A 136 16.43 -9.90 10.24
C ARG A 136 15.92 -10.58 8.97
N PRO A 137 16.71 -10.62 7.88
CA PRO A 137 16.29 -11.30 6.67
C PRO A 137 16.07 -12.78 6.93
N THR A 138 14.91 -13.29 6.55
CA THR A 138 14.51 -14.69 6.73
C THR A 138 13.94 -15.21 5.43
N VAL A 139 14.53 -16.28 4.89
CA VAL A 139 14.02 -16.99 3.71
C VAL A 139 13.32 -18.25 4.16
N ARG A 140 12.14 -18.53 3.58
CA ARG A 140 11.36 -19.74 3.88
C ARG A 140 10.68 -20.26 2.62
N VAL A 141 10.46 -21.57 2.59
CA VAL A 141 9.59 -22.25 1.61
C VAL A 141 8.33 -22.68 2.35
N PRO A 142 7.27 -21.84 2.42
CA PRO A 142 6.11 -22.09 3.28
C PRO A 142 5.38 -23.37 2.90
N GLU A 143 4.79 -24.05 3.89
CA GLU A 143 4.01 -25.26 3.64
C GLU A 143 2.66 -24.98 3.01
N VAL A 144 1.95 -24.06 3.65
CA VAL A 144 0.62 -23.61 3.29
C VAL A 144 0.73 -22.52 2.21
N GLY A 145 -0.24 -22.49 1.30
CA GLY A 145 -0.34 -21.45 0.28
C GLY A 145 0.59 -21.64 -0.92
N GLN A 146 1.30 -22.76 -1.03
CA GLN A 146 2.20 -23.05 -2.17
C GLN A 146 1.50 -22.93 -3.53
N VAL A 147 0.26 -23.43 -3.65
CA VAL A 147 -0.49 -23.32 -4.91
C VAL A 147 -0.79 -21.86 -5.26
N ALA A 148 -1.14 -21.03 -4.28
CA ALA A 148 -1.34 -19.60 -4.51
C ALA A 148 -0.03 -18.88 -4.88
N LEU A 149 1.08 -19.19 -4.19
CA LEU A 149 2.37 -18.61 -4.54
C LEU A 149 2.82 -19.01 -5.95
N ARG A 150 2.60 -20.27 -6.36
CA ARG A 150 3.03 -20.84 -7.65
C ARG A 150 2.42 -20.11 -8.84
N HIS A 151 1.18 -19.66 -8.69
CA HIS A 151 0.42 -18.97 -9.73
C HIS A 151 0.32 -17.46 -9.52
N ALA A 152 1.02 -16.92 -8.51
CA ALA A 152 1.04 -15.48 -8.26
C ALA A 152 1.66 -14.74 -9.45
N PRO A 153 1.08 -13.62 -9.90
CA PRO A 153 1.57 -12.91 -11.06
C PRO A 153 2.89 -12.21 -10.75
N LEU A 154 3.77 -12.22 -11.75
CA LEU A 154 4.93 -11.37 -11.77
C LEU A 154 4.59 -10.08 -12.50
N ILE A 155 4.68 -8.96 -11.79
CA ILE A 155 4.29 -7.65 -12.29
C ILE A 155 5.54 -6.90 -12.75
N VAL A 156 5.67 -6.72 -14.05
CA VAL A 156 6.61 -5.78 -14.65
C VAL A 156 6.09 -4.36 -14.42
N GLY A 157 7.00 -3.47 -14.02
CA GLY A 157 6.67 -2.08 -13.74
C GLY A 157 6.17 -1.29 -14.96
N ARG A 158 5.69 -0.07 -14.70
CA ARG A 158 5.38 0.96 -15.67
C ARG A 158 6.64 1.36 -16.41
N THR A 159 6.79 0.88 -17.64
CA THR A 159 7.93 1.21 -18.50
C THR A 159 7.48 1.35 -19.96
N GLY A 160 8.17 2.23 -20.69
CA GLY A 160 7.80 2.59 -22.06
C GLY A 160 6.54 3.47 -22.13
N TRP A 161 6.14 3.84 -23.35
CA TRP A 161 4.99 4.71 -23.57
C TRP A 161 3.69 4.11 -22.97
N PRO A 162 2.82 4.91 -22.32
CA PRO A 162 2.84 6.38 -22.20
C PRO A 162 3.74 6.92 -21.07
N PHE A 163 4.44 6.05 -20.35
CA PHE A 163 5.28 6.42 -19.22
C PHE A 163 6.65 6.96 -19.68
N GLY A 164 7.14 7.98 -18.97
CA GLY A 164 8.39 8.67 -19.34
C GLY A 164 9.64 8.01 -18.76
N ASP A 165 9.65 7.77 -17.45
CA ASP A 165 10.78 7.17 -16.73
C ASP A 165 10.63 5.64 -16.67
N PRO A 166 11.59 4.85 -17.16
CA PRO A 166 11.53 3.39 -17.07
C PRO A 166 11.58 2.86 -15.61
N HIS A 167 11.97 3.69 -14.64
CA HIS A 167 11.96 3.38 -13.21
C HIS A 167 10.82 4.09 -12.47
N GLN A 168 9.76 4.54 -13.14
CA GLN A 168 8.67 5.33 -12.53
C GLN A 168 8.13 4.73 -11.22
N ASN A 169 8.03 3.39 -11.11
CA ASN A 169 7.58 2.73 -9.89
C ASN A 169 8.48 2.92 -8.66
N ALA A 170 9.68 3.48 -8.82
CA ALA A 170 10.53 3.89 -7.71
C ALA A 170 10.11 5.26 -7.13
N THR A 171 9.24 6.02 -7.80
CA THR A 171 8.83 7.36 -7.37
C THR A 171 7.33 7.54 -7.25
N THR A 172 6.53 6.74 -7.96
CA THR A 172 5.06 6.81 -7.96
C THR A 172 4.47 5.48 -8.40
N ASP A 173 3.23 5.18 -8.06
CA ASP A 173 2.54 3.91 -8.39
C ASP A 173 3.40 2.67 -8.10
N ALA A 174 4.09 2.61 -6.96
CA ALA A 174 4.87 1.45 -6.59
C ALA A 174 3.95 0.27 -6.19
N PRO A 175 4.16 -0.96 -6.70
CA PRO A 175 3.53 -2.16 -6.12
C PRO A 175 3.89 -2.32 -4.63
N LEU A 176 2.89 -2.27 -3.75
CA LEU A 176 3.08 -2.24 -2.30
C LEU A 176 2.85 -3.58 -1.63
N VAL A 177 1.65 -4.15 -1.81
CA VAL A 177 1.16 -5.37 -1.13
C VAL A 177 0.25 -6.15 -2.06
N ALA A 178 0.49 -7.46 -2.20
CA ALA A 178 -0.44 -8.36 -2.91
C ALA A 178 -1.13 -9.31 -1.94
N TRP A 179 -2.25 -9.86 -2.39
CA TRP A 179 -2.93 -10.99 -1.74
C TRP A 179 -3.60 -11.86 -2.78
N HIS A 180 -4.12 -13.00 -2.33
CA HIS A 180 -4.99 -13.84 -3.13
C HIS A 180 -6.31 -14.14 -2.43
N GLU A 181 -7.31 -14.46 -3.23
CA GLU A 181 -8.57 -15.04 -2.81
C GLU A 181 -8.77 -16.36 -3.56
N THR A 182 -9.49 -17.28 -2.93
CA THR A 182 -9.87 -18.55 -3.55
C THR A 182 -11.37 -18.61 -3.68
N ARG A 183 -11.86 -18.91 -4.88
CA ARG A 183 -13.29 -19.07 -5.18
C ARG A 183 -13.59 -20.47 -5.67
N PRO A 184 -14.80 -21.00 -5.45
CA PRO A 184 -15.24 -22.24 -6.06
C PRO A 184 -15.18 -22.14 -7.60
N ALA A 185 -14.71 -23.20 -8.26
CA ALA A 185 -14.86 -23.36 -9.70
C ALA A 185 -16.14 -24.16 -10.01
N ALA A 186 -16.62 -24.08 -11.25
CA ALA A 186 -17.77 -24.87 -11.70
C ALA A 186 -17.46 -26.38 -11.71
N THR A 187 -16.20 -26.73 -12.01
CA THR A 187 -15.74 -28.12 -12.00
C THR A 187 -15.45 -28.57 -10.57
N ALA A 188 -16.03 -29.70 -10.16
CA ALA A 188 -15.83 -30.25 -8.82
C ALA A 188 -14.34 -30.55 -8.55
N GLY A 189 -13.84 -30.12 -7.39
CA GLY A 189 -12.44 -30.28 -6.99
C GLY A 189 -11.49 -29.21 -7.56
N HIS A 190 -11.95 -28.40 -8.51
CA HIS A 190 -11.19 -27.24 -9.00
C HIS A 190 -11.48 -26.01 -8.14
N ARG A 191 -10.60 -25.00 -8.24
CA ARG A 191 -10.78 -23.70 -7.59
C ARG A 191 -10.22 -22.59 -8.46
N ILE A 192 -10.78 -21.39 -8.34
CA ILE A 192 -10.26 -20.18 -8.98
C ILE A 192 -9.41 -19.43 -7.97
N LEU A 193 -8.18 -19.11 -8.36
CA LEU A 193 -7.31 -18.20 -7.62
C LEU A 193 -7.43 -16.82 -8.25
N GLU A 194 -7.68 -15.81 -7.43
CA GLU A 194 -7.71 -14.42 -7.82
C GLU A 194 -6.64 -13.66 -7.05
N TYR A 195 -5.83 -12.89 -7.75
CA TYR A 195 -4.78 -12.06 -7.17
C TYR A 195 -5.15 -10.61 -7.30
N SER A 196 -4.78 -9.84 -6.29
CA SER A 196 -4.96 -8.40 -6.25
C SER A 196 -3.73 -7.73 -5.65
N LEU A 197 -3.53 -6.46 -6.00
CA LEU A 197 -2.35 -5.67 -5.64
C LEU A 197 -2.78 -4.26 -5.27
N VAL A 198 -2.10 -3.71 -4.26
CA VAL A 198 -2.14 -2.29 -3.90
C VAL A 198 -0.97 -1.59 -4.59
N TRP A 199 -1.24 -0.52 -5.32
CA TRP A 199 -0.24 0.43 -5.81
C TRP A 199 -0.25 1.69 -4.95
N SER A 200 0.86 2.41 -4.90
CA SER A 200 0.98 3.58 -4.01
C SER A 200 0.00 4.71 -4.31
N ASN A 201 -0.45 4.83 -5.57
CA ASN A 201 -1.31 5.90 -6.07
C ASN A 201 -2.18 5.41 -7.24
N GLU A 202 -3.14 6.25 -7.65
CA GLU A 202 -3.92 6.14 -8.90
C GLU A 202 -3.72 7.45 -9.69
N ASP A 203 -3.14 7.32 -10.88
CA ASP A 203 -2.74 8.47 -11.72
C ASP A 203 -3.70 8.72 -12.89
N GLY A 204 -4.79 7.96 -12.98
CA GLY A 204 -5.78 8.14 -14.03
C GLY A 204 -7.12 7.51 -13.68
N GLY A 205 -8.19 7.94 -14.36
CA GLY A 205 -9.54 7.44 -14.11
C GLY A 205 -10.31 8.33 -13.13
N THR A 206 -10.16 8.11 -11.83
CA THR A 206 -10.89 8.85 -10.80
C THR A 206 -10.05 10.00 -10.25
N ASP A 207 -10.67 11.17 -10.00
CA ASP A 207 -9.98 12.30 -9.38
C ASP A 207 -9.74 12.06 -7.87
N THR A 208 -8.70 12.69 -7.31
CA THR A 208 -8.29 12.49 -5.91
C THR A 208 -9.42 12.64 -4.89
N PRO A 209 -10.29 13.68 -4.94
CA PRO A 209 -11.39 13.78 -3.99
C PRO A 209 -12.46 12.69 -4.22
N GLY A 210 -12.69 12.30 -5.48
CA GLY A 210 -13.55 11.16 -5.81
C GLY A 210 -13.02 9.85 -5.25
N LEU A 211 -11.69 9.67 -5.23
CA LEU A 211 -11.04 8.50 -4.64
C LEU A 211 -11.23 8.41 -3.13
N LEU A 212 -11.00 9.51 -2.41
CA LEU A 212 -11.23 9.59 -0.97
C LEU A 212 -12.72 9.35 -0.65
N ALA A 213 -13.63 10.01 -1.36
CA ALA A 213 -15.06 9.86 -1.17
C ALA A 213 -15.54 8.42 -1.40
N ARG A 214 -15.10 7.78 -2.49
CA ARG A 214 -15.63 6.48 -2.92
C ARG A 214 -14.86 5.30 -2.36
N TRP A 215 -13.60 5.44 -1.98
CA TRP A 215 -12.75 4.31 -1.61
C TRP A 215 -12.00 4.51 -0.29
N GLY A 216 -11.98 5.73 0.27
CA GLY A 216 -11.24 6.02 1.50
C GLY A 216 -9.72 5.91 1.33
N ARG A 217 -9.21 6.08 0.11
CA ARG A 217 -7.79 6.01 -0.23
C ARG A 217 -7.54 6.68 -1.56
N THR A 218 -6.28 6.97 -1.87
CA THR A 218 -5.80 7.37 -3.20
C THR A 218 -4.79 6.41 -3.79
N SER A 219 -4.23 5.50 -2.98
CA SER A 219 -3.57 4.29 -3.46
C SER A 219 -4.53 3.52 -4.35
N ASP A 220 -4.08 2.97 -5.46
CA ASP A 220 -4.92 2.13 -6.31
C ASP A 220 -4.96 0.69 -5.77
N ILE A 221 -6.11 0.02 -5.97
CA ILE A 221 -6.29 -1.38 -5.63
C ILE A 221 -7.02 -2.06 -6.77
N GLU A 222 -6.31 -2.97 -7.43
CA GLU A 222 -6.85 -3.74 -8.55
C GLU A 222 -6.67 -5.24 -8.37
N TRP A 223 -7.68 -6.00 -8.81
CA TRP A 223 -7.45 -7.41 -9.10
C TRP A 223 -6.59 -7.49 -10.37
N THR A 224 -5.66 -8.44 -10.42
CA THR A 224 -4.61 -8.48 -11.44
C THR A 224 -4.73 -9.69 -12.35
N TYR A 225 -5.00 -10.86 -11.77
CA TYR A 225 -4.98 -12.12 -12.48
C TYR A 225 -5.93 -13.12 -11.83
N ARG A 226 -6.60 -13.92 -12.65
CA ARG A 226 -7.42 -15.05 -12.20
C ARG A 226 -7.06 -16.29 -12.99
N VAL A 227 -7.06 -17.44 -12.33
CA VAL A 227 -6.82 -18.74 -12.98
C VAL A 227 -7.54 -19.85 -12.25
N GLU A 228 -8.14 -20.77 -13.00
CA GLU A 228 -8.64 -22.01 -12.43
C GLU A 228 -7.48 -23.01 -12.28
N VAL A 229 -7.41 -23.65 -11.12
CA VAL A 229 -6.48 -24.74 -10.84
C VAL A 229 -7.25 -26.00 -10.47
N ASP A 230 -6.73 -27.14 -10.90
CA ASP A 230 -7.32 -28.44 -10.60
C ASP A 230 -7.03 -28.89 -9.15
N ALA A 231 -7.47 -30.11 -8.82
CA ALA A 231 -7.26 -30.70 -7.50
C ALA A 231 -5.77 -30.90 -7.13
N SER A 232 -4.88 -31.02 -8.13
CA SER A 232 -3.43 -31.12 -7.96
C SER A 232 -2.78 -29.73 -7.82
N GLY A 233 -3.54 -28.66 -8.08
CA GLY A 233 -3.05 -27.30 -8.11
C GLY A 233 -2.37 -26.92 -9.42
N ASP A 234 -2.58 -27.70 -10.48
CA ASP A 234 -2.10 -27.37 -11.82
C ASP A 234 -3.10 -26.44 -12.52
N ARG A 235 -2.57 -25.50 -13.31
CA ARG A 235 -3.38 -24.55 -14.07
C ARG A 235 -4.25 -25.27 -15.10
N VAL A 236 -5.55 -24.99 -15.10
CA VAL A 236 -6.45 -25.45 -16.15
C VAL A 236 -6.26 -24.59 -17.41
N PRO A 237 -5.85 -25.16 -18.56
CA PRO A 237 -5.58 -24.39 -19.78
C PRO A 237 -6.79 -23.58 -20.25
N GLY A 238 -6.54 -22.35 -20.70
CA GLY A 238 -7.58 -21.47 -21.26
C GLY A 238 -8.48 -20.77 -20.23
N THR A 239 -8.24 -20.92 -18.93
CA THR A 239 -9.04 -20.28 -17.87
C THR A 239 -8.43 -18.99 -17.32
N ALA A 240 -7.18 -18.72 -17.68
CA ALA A 240 -6.42 -17.57 -17.18
C ALA A 240 -6.95 -16.26 -17.78
N VAL A 241 -7.30 -15.29 -16.93
CA VAL A 241 -7.72 -13.94 -17.31
C VAL A 241 -7.02 -12.89 -16.46
N TYR A 242 -6.94 -11.65 -16.96
CA TYR A 242 -6.34 -10.51 -16.26
C TYR A 242 -7.18 -9.24 -16.41
N HIS A 243 -6.90 -8.26 -15.54
CA HIS A 243 -7.59 -6.97 -15.57
C HIS A 243 -6.88 -6.03 -16.55
N GLY A 244 -7.44 -5.95 -17.76
CA GLY A 244 -6.88 -5.21 -18.88
C GLY A 244 -7.30 -3.73 -18.91
N PRO A 245 -6.76 -2.95 -19.88
CA PRO A 245 -7.07 -1.54 -20.03
C PRO A 245 -8.58 -1.27 -20.14
N PHE A 246 -9.03 -0.11 -19.64
CA PHE A 246 -10.45 0.25 -19.53
C PHE A 246 -11.26 -0.66 -18.58
N HIS A 247 -10.59 -1.30 -17.62
CA HIS A 247 -11.18 -2.23 -16.65
C HIS A 247 -11.91 -3.43 -17.28
N ILE A 248 -11.44 -3.91 -18.43
CA ILE A 248 -12.04 -5.07 -19.10
C ILE A 248 -11.32 -6.35 -18.69
N THR A 249 -12.07 -7.43 -18.51
CA THR A 249 -11.49 -8.76 -18.30
C THR A 249 -11.00 -9.31 -19.63
N LEU A 250 -9.71 -9.61 -19.75
CA LEU A 250 -9.10 -10.19 -20.95
C LEU A 250 -8.54 -11.58 -20.67
N ASN A 251 -8.60 -12.45 -21.68
CA ASN A 251 -7.91 -13.74 -21.63
C ASN A 251 -6.40 -13.53 -21.62
N PHE A 252 -5.69 -14.25 -20.76
CA PHE A 252 -4.24 -14.21 -20.72
C PHE A 252 -3.63 -15.05 -21.84
N ALA A 253 -2.91 -14.40 -22.75
CA ALA A 253 -2.15 -15.01 -23.83
C ALA A 253 -0.63 -14.77 -23.71
N GLY A 254 -0.21 -14.14 -22.61
CA GLY A 254 1.20 -13.85 -22.31
C GLY A 254 2.05 -15.08 -21.97
N ARG A 255 3.31 -14.81 -21.64
CA ARG A 255 4.26 -15.85 -21.23
C ARG A 255 4.18 -16.14 -19.74
N TYR A 256 4.59 -17.34 -19.37
CA TYR A 256 4.84 -17.70 -17.98
C TYR A 256 6.35 -17.79 -17.70
N GLU A 257 6.76 -17.39 -16.51
CA GLU A 257 8.03 -17.83 -15.92
C GLU A 257 7.72 -18.98 -14.95
N ARG A 258 7.96 -20.21 -15.41
CA ARG A 258 7.37 -21.42 -14.82
C ARG A 258 5.85 -21.32 -14.82
N ASP A 259 5.22 -21.14 -13.65
CA ASP A 259 3.78 -21.00 -13.50
C ASP A 259 3.32 -19.59 -13.11
N HIS A 260 4.26 -18.65 -12.94
CA HIS A 260 3.93 -17.25 -12.75
C HIS A 260 3.59 -16.60 -14.09
N PRO A 261 2.37 -16.08 -14.30
CA PRO A 261 2.09 -15.26 -15.46
C PRO A 261 2.91 -13.96 -15.36
N VAL A 262 3.50 -13.54 -16.47
CA VAL A 262 4.20 -12.26 -16.54
C VAL A 262 3.25 -11.21 -17.12
N LEU A 263 2.91 -10.21 -16.32
CA LEU A 263 2.04 -9.10 -16.68
C LEU A 263 2.82 -7.79 -16.51
N GLN A 264 2.47 -6.75 -17.27
CA GLN A 264 3.02 -5.41 -17.13
C GLN A 264 1.93 -4.42 -16.75
N THR A 265 2.21 -3.54 -15.80
CA THR A 265 1.38 -2.35 -15.57
C THR A 265 1.50 -1.40 -16.77
N CYS A 266 0.42 -1.25 -17.54
CA CYS A 266 0.47 -0.58 -18.86
C CYS A 266 -0.47 0.64 -19.00
N THR A 267 -1.15 1.03 -17.92
CA THR A 267 -2.06 2.19 -17.89
C THR A 267 -1.83 3.06 -16.65
N HIS A 268 -2.29 4.32 -16.68
CA HIS A 268 -2.18 5.26 -15.55
C HIS A 268 -3.05 4.88 -14.33
N ASN A 269 -4.06 4.03 -14.53
CA ASN A 269 -4.92 3.45 -13.50
C ASN A 269 -4.55 1.97 -13.22
N ASN A 270 -3.26 1.66 -13.32
CA ASN A 270 -2.62 0.38 -13.01
C ASN A 270 -3.18 -0.91 -13.65
N ASN A 271 -4.08 -0.83 -14.62
CA ASN A 271 -4.51 -1.99 -15.40
C ASN A 271 -3.33 -2.58 -16.19
N LEU A 272 -3.43 -3.88 -16.45
CA LEU A 272 -2.32 -4.72 -16.88
C LEU A 272 -2.38 -5.05 -18.37
N CYS A 273 -1.24 -5.45 -18.91
CA CYS A 273 -1.08 -6.01 -20.24
C CYS A 273 -0.29 -7.32 -20.13
N ASP A 274 -0.59 -8.29 -20.98
CA ASP A 274 0.13 -9.57 -21.07
C ASP A 274 1.24 -9.58 -22.14
N VAL A 275 1.39 -8.45 -22.85
CA VAL A 275 2.55 -8.13 -23.69
C VAL A 275 3.48 -7.22 -22.91
N ILE A 276 4.72 -7.66 -22.75
CA ILE A 276 5.75 -6.95 -21.99
C ILE A 276 6.61 -6.12 -22.93
N GLY A 277 6.82 -4.85 -22.58
CA GLY A 277 7.74 -3.97 -23.27
C GLY A 277 9.19 -4.49 -23.24
N PRO A 278 10.05 -4.03 -24.15
CA PRO A 278 11.44 -4.44 -24.17
C PRO A 278 12.20 -3.90 -22.95
N ASN A 279 13.11 -4.71 -22.40
CA ASN A 279 14.08 -4.33 -21.37
C ASN A 279 13.50 -3.58 -20.14
N PRO A 280 12.45 -4.10 -19.48
CA PRO A 280 11.93 -3.47 -18.27
C PRO A 280 12.98 -3.56 -17.15
N PRO A 281 13.32 -2.44 -16.47
CA PRO A 281 14.31 -2.48 -15.41
C PRO A 281 13.74 -2.98 -14.08
N LEU A 282 12.43 -2.78 -13.84
CA LEU A 282 11.76 -3.11 -12.60
C LEU A 282 10.76 -4.25 -12.79
N ARG A 283 10.80 -5.23 -11.90
CA ARG A 283 9.85 -6.33 -11.79
C ARG A 283 9.53 -6.62 -10.34
N PHE A 284 8.29 -7.00 -10.07
CA PHE A 284 7.78 -7.17 -8.73
C PHE A 284 7.13 -8.55 -8.62
N LEU A 285 7.58 -9.32 -7.65
CA LEU A 285 6.90 -10.52 -7.18
C LEU A 285 6.54 -10.30 -5.71
N PRO A 286 5.46 -9.56 -5.40
CA PRO A 286 5.04 -9.35 -4.03
C PRO A 286 4.64 -10.68 -3.37
N ASP A 287 4.79 -10.78 -2.05
CA ASP A 287 4.34 -11.95 -1.30
C ASP A 287 2.80 -12.04 -1.29
N ALA A 288 2.26 -12.86 -2.18
CA ALA A 288 0.82 -13.11 -2.30
C ALA A 288 0.30 -14.20 -1.35
N SER A 289 1.06 -14.64 -0.35
CA SER A 289 0.60 -15.69 0.60
C SER A 289 -0.57 -15.25 1.49
N ARG A 290 -0.83 -13.94 1.57
CA ARG A 290 -1.90 -13.36 2.38
C ARG A 290 -3.24 -13.45 1.66
N THR A 291 -4.30 -13.37 2.45
CA THR A 291 -5.69 -13.32 1.97
C THR A 291 -6.42 -12.09 2.53
N LEU A 292 -7.45 -11.67 1.81
CA LEU A 292 -8.41 -10.69 2.30
C LEU A 292 -9.17 -11.31 3.49
N PRO A 293 -9.28 -10.62 4.65
CA PRO A 293 -10.18 -11.07 5.70
C PRO A 293 -11.62 -11.16 5.19
N ALA A 294 -12.30 -12.25 5.52
CA ALA A 294 -13.69 -12.46 5.13
C ALA A 294 -14.60 -11.33 5.64
N GLY A 295 -15.52 -10.87 4.80
CA GLY A 295 -16.50 -9.83 5.15
C GLY A 295 -15.93 -8.42 5.29
N ARG A 296 -14.66 -8.20 4.92
CA ARG A 296 -14.01 -6.88 5.01
C ARG A 296 -13.78 -6.26 3.63
N ALA A 297 -13.74 -4.93 3.58
CA ALA A 297 -13.38 -4.18 2.39
C ALA A 297 -11.92 -4.45 1.98
N ARG A 298 -11.58 -4.20 0.71
CA ARG A 298 -10.22 -4.44 0.16
C ARG A 298 -9.15 -3.63 0.91
N GLU A 299 -9.52 -2.47 1.45
CA GLU A 299 -8.67 -1.59 2.25
C GLU A 299 -8.20 -2.24 3.56
N ALA A 300 -8.85 -3.30 4.05
CA ALA A 300 -8.38 -4.06 5.21
C ALA A 300 -6.98 -4.68 5.00
N VAL A 301 -6.53 -4.84 3.75
CA VAL A 301 -5.15 -5.22 3.43
C VAL A 301 -4.16 -4.09 3.77
N MET A 302 -4.52 -2.84 3.46
CA MET A 302 -3.73 -1.65 3.85
C MET A 302 -3.69 -1.49 5.37
N GLU A 303 -4.78 -1.79 6.08
CA GLU A 303 -4.80 -1.74 7.55
C GLU A 303 -3.82 -2.74 8.20
N ARG A 304 -3.69 -3.93 7.61
CA ARG A 304 -2.71 -4.95 8.05
C ARG A 304 -1.27 -4.55 7.73
N GLU A 305 -1.09 -3.63 6.79
CA GLU A 305 0.18 -3.10 6.32
C GLU A 305 0.18 -1.56 6.43
N PRO A 306 0.07 -1.00 7.66
CA PRO A 306 -0.34 0.39 7.89
C PRO A 306 0.60 1.44 7.29
N TRP A 307 1.85 1.06 7.00
CA TRP A 307 2.80 1.91 6.29
C TRP A 307 2.33 2.29 4.86
N THR A 308 1.38 1.54 4.28
CA THR A 308 0.77 1.86 2.98
C THR A 308 -0.02 3.18 3.02
N TYR A 309 -0.72 3.49 4.12
CA TYR A 309 -1.37 4.80 4.32
C TYR A 309 -0.37 5.95 4.35
N ARG A 310 0.80 5.73 4.94
CA ARG A 310 1.88 6.72 4.93
C ARG A 310 2.37 6.99 3.52
N VAL A 311 2.61 5.93 2.74
CA VAL A 311 3.05 6.08 1.34
C VAL A 311 1.98 6.82 0.54
N MET A 312 0.71 6.40 0.64
CA MET A 312 -0.43 7.08 0.03
C MET A 312 -0.45 8.58 0.33
N ALA A 313 -0.43 8.94 1.62
CA ALA A 313 -0.55 10.33 2.04
C ALA A 313 0.67 11.17 1.64
N GLN A 314 1.87 10.62 1.80
CA GLN A 314 3.09 11.30 1.39
C GLN A 314 3.15 11.54 -0.11
N GLU A 315 2.61 10.63 -0.93
CA GLU A 315 2.55 10.80 -2.38
C GLU A 315 1.65 11.97 -2.77
N LEU A 316 0.43 12.05 -2.21
CA LEU A 316 -0.49 13.15 -2.45
C LEU A 316 0.12 14.51 -2.13
N VAL A 317 0.77 14.61 -0.96
CA VAL A 317 1.44 15.84 -0.52
C VAL A 317 2.58 16.20 -1.48
N ARG A 318 3.45 15.23 -1.82
CA ARG A 318 4.59 15.47 -2.71
C ARG A 318 4.16 15.92 -4.11
N GLU A 319 3.03 15.41 -4.60
CA GLU A 319 2.50 15.72 -5.92
C GLU A 319 1.66 17.00 -5.96
N GLY A 320 1.49 17.69 -4.81
CA GLY A 320 0.69 18.91 -4.73
C GLY A 320 -0.80 18.65 -4.99
N LYS A 321 -1.28 17.43 -4.68
CA LYS A 321 -2.69 17.03 -4.82
C LYS A 321 -3.53 17.39 -3.60
N VAL A 322 -2.93 18.00 -2.58
CA VAL A 322 -3.62 18.47 -1.37
C VAL A 322 -3.73 19.99 -1.33
N GLU A 323 -4.85 20.52 -0.86
CA GLU A 323 -4.99 21.95 -0.57
C GLU A 323 -4.38 22.31 0.79
N GLU A 324 -3.83 23.53 0.87
CA GLU A 324 -3.22 24.08 2.08
C GLU A 324 -3.77 25.49 2.37
N PRO A 325 -4.46 25.70 3.51
CA PRO A 325 -4.89 24.70 4.49
C PRO A 325 -6.00 23.79 3.94
N SER A 326 -6.21 22.63 4.59
CA SER A 326 -7.39 21.79 4.32
C SER A 326 -8.66 22.49 4.79
N ASP A 327 -9.69 22.47 3.95
CA ASP A 327 -10.96 23.12 4.16
C ASP A 327 -12.11 22.18 3.74
N PRO A 328 -12.81 21.53 4.69
CA PRO A 328 -13.91 20.61 4.37
C PRO A 328 -15.11 21.28 3.69
N ALA A 329 -15.13 22.61 3.54
CA ALA A 329 -16.14 23.33 2.76
C ALA A 329 -15.85 23.33 1.25
N THR A 330 -14.63 22.99 0.81
CA THR A 330 -14.25 22.88 -0.60
C THR A 330 -14.31 21.41 -1.05
N PRO A 331 -14.47 21.11 -2.35
CA PRO A 331 -14.44 19.74 -2.88
C PRO A 331 -13.03 19.21 -3.21
N GLU A 332 -11.99 20.03 -3.05
CA GLU A 332 -10.58 19.69 -3.21
C GLU A 332 -10.13 18.73 -2.10
N ALA A 333 -9.06 17.96 -2.33
CA ALA A 333 -8.58 17.03 -1.32
C ALA A 333 -7.70 17.76 -0.30
N GLY A 334 -8.01 17.66 0.99
CA GLY A 334 -7.15 18.14 2.06
C GLY A 334 -5.99 17.19 2.40
N ASP A 335 -5.26 17.53 3.47
CA ASP A 335 -4.26 16.64 4.06
C ASP A 335 -4.96 15.38 4.61
N PRO A 336 -4.49 14.17 4.29
CA PRO A 336 -5.13 12.93 4.75
C PRO A 336 -5.31 12.79 6.27
N ARG A 337 -4.58 13.56 7.10
CA ARG A 337 -4.78 13.60 8.56
C ARG A 337 -6.05 14.33 8.97
N ALA A 338 -6.64 15.14 8.11
CA ALA A 338 -7.92 15.81 8.32
C ALA A 338 -9.13 14.91 8.05
N TYR A 339 -8.93 13.64 7.66
CA TYR A 339 -10.01 12.74 7.28
C TYR A 339 -10.33 11.72 8.38
N LEU A 340 -11.63 11.46 8.57
CA LEU A 340 -12.12 10.24 9.20
C LEU A 340 -12.30 9.17 8.14
N PHE A 341 -11.47 8.13 8.18
CA PHE A 341 -11.58 6.94 7.34
C PHE A 341 -12.57 5.97 7.97
N VAL A 342 -13.54 5.48 7.21
CA VAL A 342 -14.60 4.61 7.69
C VAL A 342 -14.80 3.43 6.76
N GLU A 343 -14.84 2.22 7.33
CA GLU A 343 -15.33 1.01 6.68
C GLU A 343 -16.74 0.70 7.19
N PHE A 344 -17.66 0.45 6.27
CA PHE A 344 -19.06 0.14 6.58
C PHE A 344 -19.62 -0.89 5.59
N ALA A 345 -20.73 -1.54 5.95
CA ALA A 345 -21.39 -2.54 5.11
C ALA A 345 -22.73 -2.02 4.59
N MET A 346 -22.97 -2.17 3.28
CA MET A 346 -24.22 -1.76 2.65
C MET A 346 -24.70 -2.73 1.56
N GLU A 347 -26.00 -2.76 1.33
CA GLU A 347 -26.65 -3.54 0.27
C GLU A 347 -27.77 -2.72 -0.38
N VAL A 348 -27.76 -2.64 -1.71
CA VAL A 348 -28.82 -1.99 -2.50
C VAL A 348 -29.94 -3.00 -2.79
N GLY A 349 -31.17 -2.64 -2.43
CA GLY A 349 -32.36 -3.46 -2.70
C GLY A 349 -32.88 -3.31 -4.13
N ASP A 350 -33.98 -4.02 -4.42
CA ASP A 350 -34.62 -3.97 -5.73
C ASP A 350 -35.20 -2.57 -6.05
N ALA A 351 -35.02 -2.15 -7.30
CA ALA A 351 -35.62 -0.92 -7.81
C ALA A 351 -37.15 -1.04 -7.88
N THR A 352 -37.84 0.05 -7.53
CA THR A 352 -39.30 0.15 -7.60
C THR A 352 -39.78 0.97 -8.80
N ALA A 353 -38.88 1.62 -9.53
CA ALA A 353 -39.15 2.48 -10.67
C ALA A 353 -38.00 2.46 -11.69
N ILE A 354 -38.23 3.07 -12.86
CA ILE A 354 -37.18 3.30 -13.86
C ILE A 354 -36.20 4.34 -13.32
N GLY A 355 -34.92 3.98 -13.24
CA GLY A 355 -33.84 4.87 -12.82
C GLY A 355 -32.57 4.09 -12.51
N SER A 356 -31.54 4.79 -12.07
CA SER A 356 -30.28 4.18 -11.62
C SER A 356 -30.39 3.75 -10.15
N ALA A 357 -29.58 2.77 -9.77
CA ALA A 357 -29.38 2.42 -8.37
C ALA A 357 -28.82 3.64 -7.60
N PRO A 358 -29.28 3.89 -6.36
CA PRO A 358 -28.71 4.93 -5.52
C PRO A 358 -27.30 4.55 -5.04
N GLY A 359 -26.54 5.54 -4.60
CA GLY A 359 -25.33 5.35 -3.81
C GLY A 359 -25.53 5.83 -2.37
N VAL A 360 -24.50 5.62 -1.54
CA VAL A 360 -24.44 6.11 -0.16
C VAL A 360 -23.21 6.98 0.04
N ALA A 361 -23.38 8.12 0.70
CA ALA A 361 -22.31 8.89 1.31
C ALA A 361 -22.42 8.79 2.83
N LEU A 362 -21.28 8.89 3.53
CA LEU A 362 -21.30 9.07 4.98
C LEU A 362 -21.17 10.54 5.33
N GLY A 363 -21.92 10.95 6.34
CA GLY A 363 -21.88 12.27 6.94
C GLY A 363 -21.40 12.18 8.39
N VAL A 364 -20.67 13.20 8.84
CA VAL A 364 -20.17 13.33 10.21
C VAL A 364 -20.63 14.66 10.78
N ARG A 365 -21.15 14.65 12.01
CA ARG A 365 -21.35 15.85 12.82
C ARG A 365 -20.35 15.86 13.96
N LEU A 366 -19.84 17.05 14.28
CA LEU A 366 -18.94 17.25 15.41
C LEU A 366 -19.72 17.73 16.64
N LYS A 367 -19.18 17.47 17.83
CA LYS A 367 -19.79 17.89 19.11
C LYS A 367 -19.85 19.40 19.25
N ASP A 368 -18.79 20.08 18.80
CA ASP A 368 -18.65 21.53 18.88
C ASP A 368 -19.31 22.27 17.70
N ASP A 369 -19.64 21.54 16.63
CA ASP A 369 -20.46 22.04 15.53
C ASP A 369 -21.50 20.99 15.09
N PRO A 370 -22.59 20.83 15.88
CA PRO A 370 -23.63 19.87 15.55
C PRO A 370 -24.50 20.32 14.37
N SER A 371 -24.34 21.56 13.88
CA SER A 371 -25.18 22.13 12.83
C SER A 371 -24.74 21.71 11.43
N VAL A 372 -23.44 21.48 11.25
CA VAL A 372 -22.84 21.09 9.97
C VAL A 372 -22.77 19.56 9.86
N LEU A 373 -23.12 19.05 8.68
CA LEU A 373 -22.91 17.65 8.30
C LEU A 373 -21.79 17.61 7.25
N TYR A 374 -20.59 17.27 7.66
CA TYR A 374 -19.45 17.05 6.77
C TYR A 374 -19.67 15.74 6.02
N ARG A 375 -19.70 15.74 4.69
CA ARG A 375 -20.04 14.55 3.90
C ARG A 375 -18.85 14.09 3.08
N SER A 376 -18.63 12.77 3.02
CA SER A 376 -17.55 12.18 2.20
C SER A 376 -17.63 12.57 0.72
N ASP A 377 -18.83 12.81 0.21
CA ASP A 377 -19.05 13.18 -1.18
C ASP A 377 -19.02 14.69 -1.44
N HIS A 378 -18.86 15.54 -0.41
CA HIS A 378 -18.99 17.00 -0.51
C HIS A 378 -20.27 17.45 -1.25
N GLY A 379 -21.37 16.70 -1.09
CA GLY A 379 -22.65 16.98 -1.74
C GLY A 379 -22.73 16.59 -3.22
N ARG A 380 -21.72 15.91 -3.77
CA ARG A 380 -21.65 15.45 -5.16
C ARG A 380 -22.15 14.01 -5.28
N ALA A 381 -23.38 13.83 -5.75
CA ALA A 381 -24.00 12.51 -5.87
C ALA A 381 -23.20 11.53 -6.77
N ASP A 382 -22.42 12.04 -7.73
CA ASP A 382 -21.50 11.24 -8.56
C ASP A 382 -20.33 10.62 -7.78
N ARG A 383 -20.09 11.09 -6.54
CA ARG A 383 -19.08 10.55 -5.62
C ARG A 383 -19.67 9.61 -4.55
N ALA A 384 -20.96 9.31 -4.60
CA ALA A 384 -21.57 8.34 -3.70
C ALA A 384 -21.10 6.90 -3.99
N ILE A 385 -21.11 6.05 -2.98
CA ILE A 385 -20.72 4.63 -3.08
C ILE A 385 -21.91 3.82 -3.56
N GLY A 386 -21.84 3.27 -4.77
CA GLY A 386 -22.89 2.44 -5.39
C GLY A 386 -22.51 0.98 -5.54
N ARG A 387 -21.81 0.40 -4.56
CA ARG A 387 -21.40 -1.01 -4.57
C ARG A 387 -21.76 -1.68 -3.24
N ASP A 388 -22.17 -2.93 -3.32
CA ASP A 388 -22.61 -3.73 -2.17
C ASP A 388 -21.44 -4.35 -1.38
N GLY A 389 -21.75 -4.85 -0.20
CA GLY A 389 -20.82 -5.47 0.73
C GLY A 389 -20.09 -4.47 1.63
N ALA A 390 -18.92 -4.89 2.12
CA ALA A 390 -18.04 -4.04 2.92
C ALA A 390 -17.28 -3.05 2.03
N VAL A 391 -17.40 -1.77 2.35
CA VAL A 391 -16.89 -0.64 1.57
C VAL A 391 -16.21 0.38 2.46
N SER A 392 -15.26 1.12 1.90
CA SER A 392 -14.51 2.17 2.60
C SER A 392 -14.79 3.55 2.00
N THR A 393 -14.74 4.58 2.85
CA THR A 393 -14.86 6.01 2.50
C THR A 393 -13.99 6.86 3.43
N ALA A 394 -13.77 8.13 3.08
CA ALA A 394 -13.15 9.11 3.95
C ALA A 394 -13.99 10.39 3.98
N VAL A 395 -14.22 10.93 5.18
CA VAL A 395 -14.95 12.19 5.40
C VAL A 395 -13.94 13.25 5.83
N GLU A 396 -13.80 14.32 5.06
CA GLU A 396 -12.96 15.46 5.44
C GLU A 396 -13.58 16.24 6.59
N LEU A 397 -12.76 16.59 7.57
CA LEU A 397 -13.16 17.31 8.78
C LEU A 397 -12.22 18.50 8.99
N PRO A 398 -12.63 19.49 9.80
CA PRO A 398 -11.76 20.60 10.15
C PRO A 398 -10.40 20.11 10.68
N PRO A 399 -9.27 20.73 10.26
CA PRO A 399 -7.95 20.33 10.74
C PRO A 399 -7.84 20.28 12.26
N GLY A 400 -7.22 19.23 12.78
CA GLY A 400 -7.07 19.00 14.23
C GLY A 400 -8.25 18.30 14.89
N THR A 401 -9.30 17.96 14.15
CA THR A 401 -10.39 17.09 14.63
C THR A 401 -9.84 15.74 15.09
N ARG A 402 -10.34 15.23 16.22
CA ARG A 402 -10.07 13.88 16.72
C ARG A 402 -11.34 13.06 16.69
N THR A 403 -11.18 11.73 16.74
CA THR A 403 -12.30 10.80 16.83
C THR A 403 -13.20 11.04 18.05
N SER A 404 -12.67 11.56 19.15
CA SER A 404 -13.45 11.95 20.35
C SER A 404 -14.43 13.09 20.12
N ASP A 405 -14.20 13.89 19.08
CA ASP A 405 -14.93 15.11 18.78
C ASP A 405 -16.15 14.81 17.86
N VAL A 406 -16.24 13.59 17.31
CA VAL A 406 -17.36 13.09 16.51
C VAL A 406 -18.59 12.92 17.39
N ALA A 407 -19.70 13.59 17.04
CA ALA A 407 -20.99 13.45 17.71
C ALA A 407 -21.85 12.35 17.08
N SER A 408 -21.86 12.27 15.75
CA SER A 408 -22.61 11.24 15.02
C SER A 408 -22.02 10.93 13.65
N VAL A 409 -22.29 9.70 13.20
CA VAL A 409 -22.08 9.27 11.82
C VAL A 409 -23.44 8.96 11.21
N GLU A 410 -23.71 9.51 10.04
CA GLU A 410 -24.97 9.42 9.30
C GLU A 410 -24.73 8.79 7.94
N ALA A 411 -25.62 7.89 7.49
CA ALA A 411 -25.64 7.44 6.11
C ALA A 411 -26.65 8.27 5.31
N VAL A 412 -26.29 8.65 4.09
CA VAL A 412 -27.12 9.44 3.18
C VAL A 412 -27.24 8.73 1.83
N ARG A 413 -28.45 8.31 1.50
CA ARG A 413 -28.83 7.73 0.20
C ARG A 413 -28.96 8.84 -0.83
N LEU A 414 -28.31 8.64 -1.96
CA LEU A 414 -28.24 9.62 -3.05
C LEU A 414 -28.61 8.95 -4.36
N PRO A 415 -29.64 9.45 -5.08
CA PRO A 415 -29.85 9.06 -6.47
C PRO A 415 -28.60 9.37 -7.30
N THR A 416 -28.16 8.42 -8.12
CA THR A 416 -27.02 8.61 -9.03
C THR A 416 -27.51 8.51 -10.48
N GLY A 417 -26.66 8.86 -11.46
CA GLY A 417 -26.94 8.59 -12.87
C GLY A 417 -28.23 9.25 -13.41
N LEU A 418 -29.04 8.46 -14.14
CA LEU A 418 -30.16 8.94 -14.96
C LEU A 418 -31.49 9.07 -14.19
N GLY A 419 -31.45 9.19 -12.86
CA GLY A 419 -32.62 9.37 -12.00
C GLY A 419 -32.74 8.31 -10.91
N ASP A 420 -33.72 8.46 -10.03
CA ASP A 420 -33.91 7.57 -8.88
C ASP A 420 -34.78 6.35 -9.23
N GLY A 421 -34.17 5.16 -9.27
CA GLY A 421 -34.91 3.90 -9.43
C GLY A 421 -35.75 3.49 -8.21
N GLY A 422 -35.70 4.25 -7.12
CA GLY A 422 -36.48 4.02 -5.90
C GLY A 422 -35.95 2.90 -5.00
N ALA A 423 -34.89 2.21 -5.40
CA ALA A 423 -34.28 1.13 -4.64
C ALA A 423 -33.90 1.59 -3.22
N PRO A 424 -34.28 0.86 -2.16
CA PRO A 424 -33.79 1.16 -0.81
C PRO A 424 -32.32 0.76 -0.67
N VAL A 425 -31.63 1.30 0.33
CA VAL A 425 -30.28 0.86 0.70
C VAL A 425 -30.25 0.48 2.17
N SER A 426 -29.79 -0.73 2.48
CA SER A 426 -29.59 -1.16 3.86
C SER A 426 -28.14 -0.96 4.26
N VAL A 427 -27.90 -0.30 5.39
CA VAL A 427 -26.57 -0.16 6.01
C VAL A 427 -26.59 -0.92 7.32
N THR A 428 -25.66 -1.87 7.48
CA THR A 428 -25.72 -2.88 8.55
C THR A 428 -24.57 -2.83 9.54
N ALA A 429 -23.45 -2.23 9.18
CA ALA A 429 -22.32 -2.10 10.09
C ALA A 429 -21.46 -0.88 9.77
N ILE A 430 -20.82 -0.33 10.81
CA ILE A 430 -19.54 0.38 10.73
C ILE A 430 -18.53 -0.57 11.37
N GLU A 431 -17.71 -1.18 10.53
CA GLU A 431 -16.69 -2.13 10.98
C GLU A 431 -15.57 -1.40 11.71
N ARG A 432 -15.26 -0.18 11.26
CA ARG A 432 -14.16 0.62 11.79
C ARG A 432 -14.26 2.09 11.36
N GLY A 433 -13.84 2.98 12.25
CA GLY A 433 -13.53 4.38 11.93
C GLY A 433 -12.27 4.88 12.64
N PHE A 434 -11.34 5.51 11.91
CA PHE A 434 -10.08 6.01 12.44
C PHE A 434 -9.61 7.27 11.72
N MET A 435 -8.64 7.98 12.31
CA MET A 435 -7.90 9.07 11.69
C MET A 435 -6.42 8.70 11.61
N LEU A 436 -5.67 9.37 10.74
CA LEU A 436 -4.22 9.20 10.64
C LEU A 436 -3.50 10.06 11.69
N ASP A 437 -2.38 9.56 12.20
CA ASP A 437 -1.49 10.31 13.09
C ASP A 437 -0.49 11.20 12.31
N ASP A 438 0.39 11.90 13.04
CA ASP A 438 1.43 12.77 12.44
C ASP A 438 2.43 12.01 11.55
N ALA A 439 2.53 10.69 11.71
CA ALA A 439 3.35 9.83 10.88
C ALA A 439 2.55 9.17 9.73
N TYR A 440 1.33 9.65 9.47
CA TYR A 440 0.37 9.14 8.50
C TYR A 440 0.02 7.66 8.70
N LEU A 441 0.06 7.18 9.95
CA LEU A 441 -0.35 5.82 10.29
C LEU A 441 -1.78 5.82 10.84
N PRO A 442 -2.58 4.78 10.52
CA PRO A 442 -3.92 4.65 11.06
C PRO A 442 -3.91 4.49 12.58
N GLY A 443 -4.64 5.35 13.28
CA GLY A 443 -4.92 5.19 14.71
C GLY A 443 -5.79 3.96 15.02
N PRO A 444 -6.00 3.65 16.32
CA PRO A 444 -6.96 2.62 16.72
C PRO A 444 -8.36 2.96 16.19
N SER A 445 -9.15 1.92 15.90
CA SER A 445 -10.58 2.14 15.62
C SER A 445 -11.24 2.77 16.83
N ALA A 446 -11.94 3.88 16.62
CA ALA A 446 -12.69 4.58 17.65
C ALA A 446 -14.21 4.49 17.42
N LEU A 447 -14.62 4.04 16.24
CA LEU A 447 -16.02 3.96 15.83
C LEU A 447 -16.33 2.55 15.34
N THR A 448 -17.30 1.91 15.99
CA THR A 448 -17.88 0.64 15.57
C THR A 448 -19.38 0.70 15.80
N TRP A 449 -20.15 0.13 14.88
CA TRP A 449 -21.60 0.05 15.01
C TRP A 449 -22.10 -1.21 14.32
N ASP A 450 -23.01 -1.93 14.97
CA ASP A 450 -23.72 -3.07 14.40
C ASP A 450 -25.21 -2.78 14.48
N GLY A 451 -25.92 -2.92 13.35
CA GLY A 451 -27.34 -2.70 13.32
C GLY A 451 -27.94 -2.93 11.94
N ALA A 452 -29.06 -2.29 11.67
CA ALA A 452 -29.65 -2.26 10.34
C ALA A 452 -30.50 -1.00 10.22
N VAL A 453 -30.12 -0.12 9.31
CA VAL A 453 -30.97 0.99 8.87
C VAL A 453 -31.26 0.83 7.40
N THR A 454 -32.49 1.13 6.99
CA THR A 454 -32.88 1.12 5.59
C THR A 454 -33.19 2.54 5.16
N LEU A 455 -32.42 3.05 4.20
CA LEU A 455 -32.60 4.34 3.59
C LEU A 455 -33.52 4.19 2.37
N THR A 456 -34.52 5.05 2.25
CA THR A 456 -35.50 5.04 1.15
C THR A 456 -35.58 6.41 0.50
N PRO A 457 -36.27 6.58 -0.64
CA PRO A 457 -36.52 7.93 -1.18
C PRO A 457 -37.25 8.86 -0.19
N GLY A 458 -38.16 8.32 0.63
CA GLY A 458 -38.91 9.08 1.64
C GLY A 458 -38.12 9.37 2.92
N GLU A 459 -37.16 8.50 3.25
CA GLU A 459 -36.28 8.60 4.40
C GLU A 459 -34.82 8.38 3.95
N PRO A 460 -34.20 9.37 3.28
CA PRO A 460 -32.93 9.18 2.58
C PRO A 460 -31.72 9.23 3.51
N SER A 461 -31.88 9.48 4.80
CA SER A 461 -30.77 9.59 5.74
C SER A 461 -31.10 8.97 7.09
N ALA A 462 -30.11 8.34 7.72
CA ALA A 462 -30.23 7.79 9.06
C ALA A 462 -28.93 7.92 9.85
N VAL A 463 -29.03 8.15 11.16
CA VAL A 463 -27.88 8.12 12.07
C VAL A 463 -27.51 6.66 12.34
N LEU A 464 -26.28 6.29 12.01
CA LEU A 464 -25.71 4.98 12.32
C LEU A 464 -25.17 4.96 13.75
N TRP A 465 -24.33 5.94 14.09
CA TRP A 465 -23.58 5.96 15.35
C TRP A 465 -23.71 7.31 16.07
N ARG A 466 -23.61 7.29 17.41
CA ARG A 466 -23.54 8.46 18.29
C ARG A 466 -22.50 8.24 19.39
N GLY A 467 -21.80 9.29 19.83
CA GLY A 467 -20.80 9.21 20.91
C GLY A 467 -20.70 10.41 21.82
#